data_AF-A0A953CRF0-F1
#
_entry.id   AF-A0A953CRF0-F1
#
_cell.length_a   1.000
_cell.length_b   1.000
_cell.length_c   1.000
_cell.angle_alpha   90.00
_cell.angle_beta   90.00
_cell.angle_gamma   90.00
#
_symmetry.space_group_name_H-M   'P 1'
#
loop_
_entity.id
_entity.type
_entity.pdbx_description
1 polymer ?
#
loop_
_entity_poly.entity_id
_entity_poly.type
_entity_poly.pdbx_seq_one_letter_code
_entity_poly.pdbx_strand_id
1 'polypeptide(L)'
;MTTTLERILNKTAIRFDAIRDRVTDKAEEVLGSKKRVQTREIWAVGDFPNPWSSEQDEIDALTGDKWFPSTKDFAAAIKNSGAKGKNYTIVDHSASFINLVYMQPKGSITRLNFVTHGASDSIGLKGRIEDDGVYFDEDLEEGVLQGFKDNGILKDDGTVVPWSEVQARFAKDAVIVVYACKAALSEDFLQFLADVFGVTVQGFTTELHYTYSGEALSNGKIDRKQLKIDGQTDIKSLSPSVTKKPSAPVESTPP
;
A
#
# COMPACT_ATOMS: atom_id res chain seq x y z
N MET A 1 11.70 -2.19 -18.52
CA MET A 1 11.75 -3.60 -18.07
C MET A 1 12.81 -3.68 -17.00
N THR A 2 12.45 -3.70 -15.72
CA THR A 2 13.41 -4.10 -14.69
C THR A 2 13.71 -5.57 -14.91
N THR A 3 14.98 -5.91 -15.02
CA THR A 3 15.37 -7.28 -15.34
C THR A 3 14.97 -8.21 -14.18
N THR A 4 14.72 -9.49 -14.48
CA THR A 4 14.49 -10.51 -13.44
C THR A 4 15.55 -10.46 -12.33
N LEU A 5 16.78 -10.09 -12.69
CA LEU A 5 17.90 -9.89 -11.79
C LEU A 5 17.68 -8.71 -10.81
N GLU A 6 17.16 -7.57 -11.27
CA GLU A 6 16.85 -6.41 -10.41
C GLU A 6 15.69 -6.70 -9.45
N ARG A 7 14.67 -7.46 -9.87
CA ARG A 7 13.61 -7.95 -8.96
C ARG A 7 14.20 -8.85 -7.87
N ILE A 8 15.13 -9.75 -8.22
CA ILE A 8 15.78 -10.64 -7.25
C ILE A 8 16.69 -9.85 -6.31
N LEU A 9 17.48 -8.90 -6.80
CA LEU A 9 18.38 -8.08 -6.01
C LEU A 9 17.62 -7.20 -5.01
N ASN A 10 16.54 -6.55 -5.44
CA ASN A 10 15.70 -5.75 -4.53
C ASN A 10 15.01 -6.61 -3.46
N LYS A 11 14.46 -7.78 -3.84
CA LYS A 11 13.90 -8.73 -2.86
C LYS A 11 14.95 -9.21 -1.86
N THR A 12 16.18 -9.45 -2.30
CA THR A 12 17.27 -9.94 -1.45
C THR A 12 17.78 -8.86 -0.51
N ALA A 13 17.92 -7.61 -0.97
CA ALA A 13 18.35 -6.49 -0.13
C ALA A 13 17.34 -6.21 1.00
N ILE A 14 16.04 -6.15 0.69
CA ILE A 14 14.98 -5.98 1.70
C ILE A 14 15.01 -7.11 2.73
N ARG A 15 15.18 -8.36 2.26
CA ARG A 15 15.25 -9.53 3.14
C ARG A 15 16.48 -9.47 4.06
N PHE A 16 17.62 -8.99 3.56
CA PHE A 16 18.86 -8.90 4.33
C PHE A 16 18.80 -7.82 5.41
N ASP A 17 18.32 -6.62 5.08
CA ASP A 17 18.13 -5.54 6.06
C ASP A 17 17.11 -5.96 7.14
N ALA A 18 16.00 -6.58 6.74
CA ALA A 18 15.00 -7.09 7.70
C ALA A 18 15.56 -8.19 8.62
N ILE A 19 16.40 -9.09 8.10
CA ILE A 19 17.05 -10.13 8.92
C ILE A 19 18.08 -9.50 9.87
N ARG A 20 18.92 -8.58 9.39
CA ARG A 20 19.92 -7.88 10.21
C ARG A 20 19.26 -7.13 11.36
N ASP A 21 18.21 -6.37 11.05
CA ASP A 21 17.50 -5.58 12.06
C ASP A 21 16.85 -6.52 13.10
N ARG A 22 16.24 -7.64 12.67
CA ARG A 22 15.63 -8.63 13.59
C ARG A 22 16.63 -9.36 14.50
N VAL A 23 17.83 -9.64 14.01
CA VAL A 23 18.92 -10.21 14.83
C VAL A 23 19.41 -9.18 15.85
N THR A 24 19.45 -7.91 15.43
CA THR A 24 19.87 -6.79 16.29
C THR A 24 18.85 -6.52 17.39
N ASP A 25 17.55 -6.51 17.08
CA ASP A 25 16.46 -6.33 18.05
C ASP A 25 16.51 -7.39 19.17
N LYS A 26 16.74 -8.67 18.80
CA LYS A 26 16.91 -9.77 19.77
C LYS A 26 18.14 -9.61 20.64
N ALA A 27 19.25 -9.10 20.09
CA ALA A 27 20.46 -8.85 20.85
C ALA A 27 20.30 -7.64 21.79
N GLU A 28 19.58 -6.60 21.37
CA GLU A 28 19.34 -5.38 22.16
C GLU A 28 18.35 -5.62 23.32
N GLU A 29 17.34 -6.48 23.13
CA GLU A 29 16.45 -6.95 24.22
C GLU A 29 17.23 -7.65 25.34
N VAL A 30 18.29 -8.40 24.97
CA VAL A 30 19.16 -9.11 25.91
C VAL A 30 20.18 -8.16 26.58
N LEU A 31 20.58 -7.07 25.92
CA LEU A 31 21.67 -6.18 26.36
C LEU A 31 21.20 -4.87 27.02
N GLY A 32 19.89 -4.60 27.10
CA GLY A 32 19.32 -3.48 27.87
C GLY A 32 19.58 -2.07 27.31
N SER A 33 20.34 -1.94 26.21
CA SER A 33 20.53 -0.68 25.50
C SER A 33 19.41 -0.46 24.47
N LYS A 34 18.37 0.32 24.82
CA LYS A 34 17.33 0.71 23.85
C LYS A 34 17.90 1.67 22.82
N LYS A 35 18.40 1.16 21.71
CA LYS A 35 18.71 1.98 20.54
C LYS A 35 17.38 2.50 19.97
N ARG A 36 17.36 3.75 19.54
CA ARG A 36 16.16 4.36 18.97
C ARG A 36 15.82 3.62 17.67
N VAL A 37 14.63 3.00 17.61
CA VAL A 37 14.14 2.35 16.39
C VAL A 37 14.16 3.36 15.25
N GLN A 38 14.83 3.01 14.16
CA GLN A 38 14.86 3.86 12.98
C GLN A 38 13.50 3.80 12.27
N THR A 39 12.83 4.94 12.22
CA THR A 39 11.54 5.09 11.55
C THR A 39 11.69 5.13 10.04
N ARG A 40 10.71 4.60 9.31
CA ARG A 40 10.72 4.49 7.86
C ARG A 40 9.36 4.81 7.24
N GLU A 41 9.44 5.38 6.06
CA GLU A 41 8.32 5.52 5.12
C GLU A 41 8.46 4.43 4.07
N ILE A 42 7.37 3.75 3.77
CA ILE A 42 7.32 2.62 2.84
C ILE A 42 6.42 2.99 1.67
N TRP A 43 6.83 2.61 0.47
CA TRP A 43 6.05 2.75 -0.75
C TRP A 43 5.74 1.37 -1.31
N ALA A 44 4.46 1.10 -1.53
CA ALA A 44 3.94 -0.07 -2.19
C ALA A 44 3.19 0.33 -3.46
N VAL A 45 3.23 -0.52 -4.49
CA VAL A 45 2.54 -0.30 -5.77
C VAL A 45 1.90 -1.59 -6.23
N GLY A 46 0.67 -1.53 -6.75
CA GLY A 46 0.02 -2.69 -7.39
C GLY A 46 0.69 -3.11 -8.70
N ASP A 47 0.54 -4.39 -9.08
CA ASP A 47 1.07 -4.97 -10.32
C ASP A 47 0.03 -4.92 -11.47
N PHE A 48 0.11 -3.87 -12.27
CA PHE A 48 -0.73 -3.57 -13.42
C PHE A 48 0.18 -3.29 -14.63
N PRO A 49 0.44 -4.29 -15.48
CA PRO A 49 1.28 -4.13 -16.66
C PRO A 49 0.72 -3.07 -17.61
N ASN A 50 1.61 -2.34 -18.30
CA ASN A 50 1.23 -1.46 -19.38
C ASN A 50 0.72 -2.32 -20.57
N PRO A 51 -0.52 -2.15 -21.03
CA PRO A 51 -1.11 -3.01 -22.06
C PRO A 51 -0.76 -2.57 -23.49
N TRP A 52 -0.18 -1.39 -23.67
CA TRP A 52 0.00 -0.77 -24.98
C TRP A 52 1.25 -1.31 -25.68
N SER A 53 1.08 -1.76 -26.93
CA SER A 53 2.18 -2.34 -27.74
C SER A 53 3.20 -1.32 -28.22
N SER A 54 2.81 -0.05 -28.34
CA SER A 54 3.67 1.05 -28.75
C SER A 54 3.36 2.33 -28.00
N GLU A 55 4.28 3.30 -28.08
CA GLU A 55 4.08 4.64 -27.50
C GLU A 55 2.91 5.37 -28.18
N GLN A 56 2.70 5.15 -29.49
CA GLN A 56 1.57 5.74 -30.20
C GLN A 56 0.25 5.16 -29.72
N ASP A 57 0.15 3.84 -29.51
CA ASP A 57 -1.08 3.21 -28.98
C ASP A 57 -1.43 3.77 -27.59
N GLU A 58 -0.43 4.01 -26.75
CA GLU A 58 -0.63 4.61 -25.42
C GLU A 58 -1.09 6.08 -25.52
N ILE A 59 -0.57 6.86 -26.48
CA ILE A 59 -1.01 8.24 -26.74
C ILE A 59 -2.43 8.27 -27.28
N ASP A 60 -2.78 7.35 -28.18
CA ASP A 60 -4.13 7.23 -28.73
C ASP A 60 -5.14 6.87 -27.62
N ALA A 61 -4.77 5.97 -26.69
CA ALA A 61 -5.56 5.68 -25.51
C ALA A 61 -5.72 6.89 -24.57
N LEU A 62 -4.65 7.67 -24.36
CA LEU A 62 -4.67 8.89 -23.54
C LEU A 62 -5.60 9.96 -24.12
N THR A 63 -5.57 10.15 -25.44
CA THR A 63 -6.39 11.15 -26.13
C THR A 63 -7.83 10.70 -26.35
N GLY A 64 -8.09 9.39 -26.27
CA GLY A 64 -9.41 8.79 -26.39
C GLY A 64 -10.12 8.46 -25.07
N ASP A 65 -9.64 8.97 -23.93
CA ASP A 65 -10.19 8.70 -22.57
C ASP A 65 -10.29 7.20 -22.21
N LYS A 66 -9.38 6.38 -22.75
CA LYS A 66 -9.29 4.92 -22.48
C LYS A 66 -8.10 4.53 -21.63
N TRP A 67 -7.25 5.50 -21.31
CA TRP A 67 -5.99 5.24 -20.63
C TRP A 67 -6.17 5.17 -19.12
N PHE A 68 -5.49 4.21 -18.50
CA PHE A 68 -5.35 4.09 -17.06
C PHE A 68 -3.87 3.93 -16.69
N PRO A 69 -3.43 4.44 -15.52
CA PRO A 69 -2.03 4.36 -15.11
C PRO A 69 -1.59 2.92 -14.83
N SER A 70 -0.52 2.46 -15.47
CA SER A 70 0.14 1.19 -15.16
C SER A 70 1.07 1.30 -13.94
N THR A 71 1.62 0.18 -13.48
CA THR A 71 2.69 0.15 -12.46
C THR A 71 3.87 1.06 -12.82
N LYS A 72 4.19 1.19 -14.12
CA LYS A 72 5.25 2.09 -14.60
C LYS A 72 4.90 3.56 -14.35
N ASP A 73 3.63 3.91 -14.46
CA ASP A 73 3.12 5.27 -14.29
C ASP A 73 3.01 5.60 -12.79
N PHE A 74 2.54 4.68 -11.97
CA PHE A 74 2.59 4.79 -10.51
C PHE A 74 4.02 5.02 -10.00
N ALA A 75 4.97 4.20 -10.48
CA ALA A 75 6.38 4.36 -10.14
C ALA A 75 6.94 5.73 -10.55
N ALA A 76 6.54 6.23 -11.72
CA ALA A 76 6.92 7.57 -12.18
C ALA A 76 6.33 8.66 -11.27
N ALA A 77 5.06 8.55 -10.89
CA ALA A 77 4.41 9.50 -10.01
C ALA A 77 5.08 9.55 -8.62
N ILE A 78 5.43 8.39 -8.05
CA ILE A 78 6.22 8.32 -6.80
C ILE A 78 7.57 9.01 -6.96
N LYS A 79 8.25 8.79 -8.09
CA LYS A 79 9.55 9.43 -8.37
C LYS A 79 9.46 10.96 -8.46
N ASN A 80 8.31 11.46 -8.93
CA ASN A 80 8.01 12.87 -9.16
C ASN A 80 7.42 13.58 -7.92
N SER A 81 6.88 12.84 -6.94
CA SER A 81 6.21 13.42 -5.75
C SER A 81 7.15 14.16 -4.78
N GLY A 82 8.47 14.09 -5.00
CA GLY A 82 9.47 14.63 -4.08
C GLY A 82 9.69 13.78 -2.83
N ALA A 83 9.07 12.60 -2.74
CA ALA A 83 9.26 11.67 -1.63
C ALA A 83 10.73 11.27 -1.45
N LYS A 84 11.17 11.19 -0.19
CA LYS A 84 12.51 10.72 0.19
C LYS A 84 12.55 9.20 0.08
N GLY A 85 13.63 8.65 -0.50
CA GLY A 85 13.75 7.20 -0.69
C GLY A 85 12.81 6.72 -1.79
N LYS A 86 13.25 6.83 -3.05
CA LYS A 86 12.45 6.56 -4.27
C LYS A 86 12.26 5.07 -4.57
N ASN A 87 12.38 4.24 -3.54
CA ASN A 87 12.24 2.79 -3.65
C ASN A 87 10.80 2.43 -3.31
N TYR A 88 10.20 1.60 -4.14
CA TYR A 88 8.88 1.04 -3.92
C TYR A 88 8.94 -0.48 -4.04
N THR A 89 7.98 -1.16 -3.43
CA THR A 89 7.77 -2.60 -3.57
C THR A 89 6.52 -2.84 -4.40
N ILE A 90 6.64 -3.65 -5.45
CA ILE A 90 5.47 -4.16 -6.16
C ILE A 90 4.83 -5.23 -5.27
N VAL A 91 3.56 -5.06 -4.96
CA VAL A 91 2.72 -6.04 -4.27
C VAL A 91 1.73 -6.59 -5.27
N ASP A 92 1.65 -7.91 -5.38
CA ASP A 92 0.90 -8.62 -6.42
C ASP A 92 -0.12 -9.61 -5.84
N HIS A 93 -0.23 -9.67 -4.50
CA HIS A 93 -1.07 -10.60 -3.77
C HIS A 93 -1.24 -10.13 -2.32
N SER A 94 -2.35 -10.48 -1.67
CA SER A 94 -2.66 -10.04 -0.30
C SER A 94 -1.59 -10.46 0.70
N ALA A 95 -1.11 -11.71 0.60
CA ALA A 95 0.01 -12.18 1.41
C ALA A 95 1.30 -11.37 1.20
N SER A 96 1.61 -10.94 -0.03
CA SER A 96 2.78 -10.10 -0.33
C SER A 96 2.65 -8.73 0.34
N PHE A 97 1.47 -8.12 0.31
CA PHE A 97 1.19 -6.84 0.96
C PHE A 97 1.33 -6.94 2.49
N ILE A 98 0.73 -7.96 3.11
CA ILE A 98 0.85 -8.19 4.55
C ILE A 98 2.30 -8.48 4.95
N ASN A 99 3.02 -9.27 4.15
CA ASN A 99 4.42 -9.59 4.42
C ASN A 99 5.33 -8.36 4.30
N LEU A 100 5.04 -7.42 3.39
CA LEU A 100 5.77 -6.15 3.31
C LEU A 100 5.74 -5.39 4.65
N VAL A 101 4.59 -5.37 5.32
CA VAL A 101 4.42 -4.76 6.65
C VAL A 101 5.13 -5.59 7.71
N TYR A 102 4.84 -6.90 7.76
CA TYR A 102 5.34 -7.80 8.80
C TYR A 102 6.88 -7.86 8.86
N MET A 103 7.55 -7.75 7.72
CA MET A 103 9.02 -7.84 7.62
C MET A 103 9.75 -6.62 8.16
N GLN A 104 9.04 -5.56 8.55
CA GLN A 104 9.68 -4.37 9.13
C GLN A 104 10.02 -4.59 10.62
N PRO A 105 10.98 -3.84 11.18
CA PRO A 105 11.18 -3.83 12.62
C PRO A 105 9.95 -3.30 13.37
N LYS A 106 9.74 -3.76 14.61
CA LYS A 106 8.60 -3.33 15.43
C LYS A 106 8.65 -1.81 15.65
N GLY A 107 7.51 -1.15 15.51
CA GLY A 107 7.37 0.30 15.70
C GLY A 107 8.15 1.16 14.71
N SER A 108 8.61 0.61 13.58
CA SER A 108 9.43 1.34 12.62
C SER A 108 8.64 2.05 11.53
N ILE A 109 7.44 1.57 11.19
CA ILE A 109 6.66 2.14 10.08
C ILE A 109 5.95 3.40 10.57
N THR A 110 6.38 4.57 10.14
CA THR A 110 5.65 5.82 10.40
C THR A 110 4.67 6.15 9.30
N ARG A 111 4.91 5.67 8.08
CA ARG A 111 4.04 5.88 6.93
C ARG A 111 4.12 4.70 5.96
N LEU A 112 2.99 4.18 5.54
CA LEU A 112 2.87 3.25 4.43
C LEU A 112 2.02 3.90 3.34
N ASN A 113 2.64 4.25 2.22
CA ASN A 113 1.95 4.74 1.04
C ASN A 113 1.68 3.56 0.11
N PHE A 114 0.44 3.42 -0.35
CA PHE A 114 0.07 2.40 -1.32
C PHE A 114 -0.58 3.05 -2.54
N VAL A 115 0.03 2.87 -3.71
CA VAL A 115 -0.42 3.44 -4.99
C VAL A 115 -0.97 2.33 -5.88
N THR A 116 -2.24 2.42 -6.27
CA THR A 116 -2.89 1.37 -7.04
C THR A 116 -4.17 1.86 -7.72
N HIS A 117 -4.93 0.96 -8.35
CA HIS A 117 -6.33 1.17 -8.71
C HIS A 117 -7.25 0.72 -7.57
N GLY A 118 -8.39 1.39 -7.40
CA GLY A 118 -9.40 1.03 -6.40
C GLY A 118 -10.78 0.81 -7.00
N ALA A 119 -11.60 0.16 -6.19
CA ALA A 119 -13.06 0.13 -6.25
C ALA A 119 -13.60 0.72 -4.94
N SER A 120 -14.91 0.92 -4.80
CA SER A 120 -15.48 1.53 -3.59
C SER A 120 -15.14 0.78 -2.29
N ASP A 121 -14.96 -0.53 -2.36
CA ASP A 121 -14.86 -1.48 -1.25
C ASP A 121 -13.61 -2.38 -1.33
N SER A 122 -12.73 -2.16 -2.32
CA SER A 122 -11.48 -2.89 -2.43
C SER A 122 -10.39 -2.08 -3.12
N ILE A 123 -9.15 -2.51 -2.93
CA ILE A 123 -7.98 -1.96 -3.63
C ILE A 123 -7.29 -3.06 -4.42
N GLY A 124 -7.06 -2.82 -5.70
CA GLY A 124 -6.38 -3.78 -6.56
C GLY A 124 -4.95 -4.00 -6.11
N LEU A 125 -4.50 -5.25 -6.08
CA LEU A 125 -3.10 -5.61 -5.87
C LEU A 125 -2.45 -6.03 -7.18
N LYS A 126 -3.21 -6.71 -8.04
CA LYS A 126 -2.78 -7.13 -9.36
C LYS A 126 -3.94 -7.11 -10.33
N GLY A 127 -3.66 -6.85 -11.59
CA GLY A 127 -4.67 -6.99 -12.61
C GLY A 127 -4.18 -6.63 -13.99
N ARG A 128 -5.15 -6.23 -14.82
CA ARG A 128 -4.93 -5.85 -16.22
C ARG A 128 -5.68 -4.58 -16.55
N ILE A 129 -5.13 -3.85 -17.50
CA ILE A 129 -5.69 -2.62 -18.05
C ILE A 129 -6.14 -2.95 -19.47
N GLU A 130 -7.39 -2.64 -19.78
CA GLU A 130 -7.99 -2.79 -21.10
C GLU A 130 -8.63 -1.46 -21.51
N ASP A 131 -9.02 -1.36 -22.79
CA ASP A 131 -9.63 -0.16 -23.37
C ASP A 131 -10.88 0.35 -22.64
N ASP A 132 -11.60 -0.54 -21.96
CA ASP A 132 -12.85 -0.23 -21.26
C ASP A 132 -12.69 -0.16 -19.74
N GLY A 133 -11.49 -0.42 -19.21
CA GLY A 133 -11.26 -0.34 -17.78
C GLY A 133 -10.08 -1.14 -17.24
N VAL A 134 -9.86 -0.94 -15.95
CA VAL A 134 -9.02 -1.79 -15.10
C VAL A 134 -9.83 -2.93 -14.50
N TYR A 135 -9.28 -4.15 -14.54
CA TYR A 135 -9.82 -5.37 -13.94
C TYR A 135 -8.83 -5.93 -12.91
N PHE A 136 -9.33 -6.27 -11.71
CA PHE A 136 -8.50 -6.85 -10.66
C PHE A 136 -8.46 -8.37 -10.81
N ASP A 137 -7.25 -8.92 -10.90
CA ASP A 137 -7.01 -10.35 -10.78
C ASP A 137 -6.79 -10.73 -9.31
N GLU A 138 -6.27 -9.78 -8.51
CA GLU A 138 -6.12 -9.87 -7.06
C GLU A 138 -6.44 -8.50 -6.45
N ASP A 139 -7.20 -8.49 -5.37
CA ASP A 139 -7.52 -7.29 -4.61
C ASP A 139 -7.47 -7.54 -3.10
N LEU A 140 -7.42 -6.44 -2.37
CA LEU A 140 -7.49 -6.42 -0.92
C LEU A 140 -8.86 -5.87 -0.53
N GLU A 141 -9.79 -6.79 -0.29
CA GLU A 141 -11.14 -6.52 0.19
C GLU A 141 -11.28 -6.80 1.70
N GLU A 142 -12.41 -6.41 2.27
CA GLU A 142 -12.72 -6.57 3.69
C GLU A 142 -12.62 -8.04 4.16
N GLY A 143 -13.23 -8.97 3.42
CA GLY A 143 -13.24 -10.39 3.79
C GLY A 143 -11.84 -11.00 3.89
N VAL A 144 -10.95 -10.66 2.95
CA VAL A 144 -9.55 -11.12 2.94
C VAL A 144 -8.79 -10.60 4.15
N LEU A 145 -8.90 -9.30 4.44
CA LEU A 145 -8.23 -8.68 5.59
C LEU A 145 -8.77 -9.17 6.93
N GLN A 146 -10.08 -9.34 7.04
CA GLN A 146 -10.71 -9.90 8.23
C GLN A 146 -10.24 -11.35 8.44
N GLY A 147 -10.09 -12.13 7.38
CA GLY A 147 -9.49 -13.47 7.42
C GLY A 147 -8.08 -13.47 8.02
N PHE A 148 -7.19 -12.55 7.61
CA PHE A 148 -5.86 -12.41 8.22
C PHE A 148 -5.91 -11.93 9.68
N LYS A 149 -6.85 -11.04 10.01
CA LYS A 149 -7.02 -10.52 11.36
C LYS A 149 -7.45 -11.62 12.34
N ASP A 150 -8.39 -12.47 11.94
CA ASP A 150 -8.94 -13.52 12.79
C ASP A 150 -8.03 -14.75 12.88
N ASN A 151 -7.39 -15.12 11.78
CA ASN A 151 -6.61 -16.37 11.69
C ASN A 151 -5.09 -16.15 11.80
N GLY A 152 -4.61 -14.91 11.71
CA GLY A 152 -3.19 -14.60 11.61
C GLY A 152 -2.59 -14.95 10.24
N ILE A 153 -1.27 -14.94 10.15
CA ILE A 153 -0.51 -15.29 8.95
C ILE A 153 0.14 -16.66 9.14
N LEU A 154 -0.24 -17.62 8.31
CA LEU A 154 0.42 -18.93 8.25
C LEU A 154 1.78 -18.81 7.56
N LYS A 155 2.83 -19.31 8.20
CA LYS A 155 4.18 -19.42 7.66
C LYS A 155 4.44 -20.79 7.04
N ASP A 156 5.47 -20.87 6.21
CA ASP A 156 5.94 -22.10 5.57
C ASP A 156 6.31 -23.21 6.57
N ASP A 157 6.71 -22.84 7.80
CA ASP A 157 7.03 -23.77 8.88
C ASP A 157 5.78 -24.23 9.69
N GLY A 158 4.58 -23.85 9.24
CA GLY A 158 3.31 -24.18 9.89
C GLY A 158 2.97 -23.29 11.10
N THR A 159 3.84 -22.35 11.47
CA THR A 159 3.55 -21.43 12.58
C THR A 159 2.60 -20.31 12.15
N VAL A 160 1.74 -19.89 13.08
CA VAL A 160 0.82 -18.77 12.86
C VAL A 160 1.35 -17.53 13.55
N VAL A 161 1.49 -16.45 12.80
CA VAL A 161 1.79 -15.12 13.32
C VAL A 161 0.46 -14.43 13.64
N PRO A 162 0.20 -14.04 14.91
CA PRO A 162 -1.02 -13.33 15.24
C PRO A 162 -1.02 -11.95 14.57
N TRP A 163 -2.21 -11.45 14.22
CA TRP A 163 -2.34 -10.15 13.56
C TRP A 163 -1.74 -8.98 14.36
N SER A 164 -1.75 -9.07 15.70
CA SER A 164 -1.11 -8.09 16.58
C SER A 164 0.39 -7.91 16.30
N GLU A 165 1.08 -8.92 15.77
CA GLU A 165 2.49 -8.82 15.35
C GLU A 165 2.68 -8.05 14.04
N VAL A 166 1.65 -7.93 13.21
CA VAL A 166 1.61 -7.05 12.04
C VAL A 166 1.35 -5.62 12.48
N GLN A 167 0.36 -5.42 13.36
CA GLN A 167 0.05 -4.10 13.92
C GLN A 167 1.25 -3.52 14.68
N ALA A 168 2.01 -4.36 15.39
CA ALA A 168 3.22 -3.95 16.12
C ALA A 168 4.34 -3.40 15.23
N ARG A 169 4.24 -3.46 13.89
CA ARG A 169 5.23 -2.88 12.97
C ARG A 169 5.06 -1.38 12.80
N PHE A 170 3.84 -0.89 13.03
CA PHE A 170 3.54 0.53 12.98
C PHE A 170 4.03 1.26 14.22
N ALA A 171 4.67 2.41 13.98
CA ALA A 171 5.04 3.34 15.03
C ALA A 171 3.78 3.93 15.68
N LYS A 172 3.96 4.54 16.85
CA LYS A 172 2.92 5.41 17.42
C LYS A 172 2.60 6.52 16.41
N ASP A 173 1.31 6.77 16.18
CA ASP A 173 0.80 7.79 15.25
C ASP A 173 1.14 7.52 13.78
N ALA A 174 1.44 6.27 13.42
CA ALA A 174 1.66 5.88 12.03
C ALA A 174 0.43 6.11 11.16
N VAL A 175 0.67 6.28 9.87
CA VAL A 175 -0.38 6.52 8.88
C VAL A 175 -0.24 5.56 7.70
N ILE A 176 -1.36 5.02 7.22
CA ILE A 176 -1.44 4.39 5.89
C ILE A 176 -2.08 5.41 4.96
N VAL A 177 -1.49 5.63 3.78
CA VAL A 177 -2.06 6.51 2.75
C VAL A 177 -2.33 5.69 1.51
N VAL A 178 -3.58 5.65 1.07
CA VAL A 178 -4.02 4.91 -0.10
C VAL A 178 -4.30 5.88 -1.25
N TYR A 179 -3.49 5.76 -2.30
CA TYR A 179 -3.61 6.50 -3.56
C TYR A 179 -4.28 5.57 -4.58
N ALA A 180 -5.60 5.46 -4.51
CA ALA A 180 -6.39 4.64 -5.43
C ALA A 180 -6.88 5.48 -6.62
N CYS A 181 -6.55 5.04 -7.83
CA CYS A 181 -7.07 5.58 -9.09
C CYS A 181 -8.39 4.87 -9.47
N LYS A 182 -9.20 5.48 -10.36
CA LYS A 182 -10.46 4.97 -10.94
C LYS A 182 -11.71 5.06 -10.05
N ALA A 183 -11.60 4.87 -8.74
CA ALA A 183 -12.75 5.01 -7.86
C ALA A 183 -12.37 5.70 -6.55
N ALA A 184 -13.32 6.50 -6.06
CA ALA A 184 -13.33 6.93 -4.68
C ALA A 184 -13.46 5.72 -3.77
N LEU A 185 -12.56 5.59 -2.79
CA LEU A 185 -12.73 4.59 -1.74
C LEU A 185 -13.88 5.05 -0.84
N SER A 186 -14.77 4.14 -0.47
CA SER A 186 -15.80 4.45 0.50
C SER A 186 -15.18 4.77 1.86
N GLU A 187 -15.82 5.68 2.62
CA GLU A 187 -15.38 5.98 3.99
C GLU A 187 -15.45 4.72 4.87
N ASP A 188 -16.44 3.85 4.64
CA ASP A 188 -16.58 2.57 5.36
C ASP A 188 -15.37 1.67 5.13
N PHE A 189 -14.92 1.52 3.89
CA PHE A 189 -13.72 0.73 3.59
C PHE A 189 -12.45 1.35 4.18
N LEU A 190 -12.30 2.68 4.12
CA LEU A 190 -11.18 3.39 4.74
C LEU A 190 -11.18 3.23 6.27
N GLN A 191 -12.36 3.28 6.91
CA GLN A 191 -12.52 3.06 8.35
C GLN A 191 -12.19 1.62 8.71
N PHE A 192 -12.63 0.65 7.91
CA PHE A 192 -12.29 -0.76 8.07
C PHE A 192 -10.77 -0.97 8.04
N LEU A 193 -10.06 -0.37 7.07
CA LEU A 193 -8.60 -0.42 7.03
C LEU A 193 -7.98 0.17 8.31
N ALA A 194 -8.49 1.30 8.81
CA ALA A 194 -7.99 1.93 10.02
C ALA A 194 -8.17 1.00 11.24
N ASP A 195 -9.32 0.36 11.35
CA ASP A 195 -9.67 -0.54 12.45
C ASP A 195 -8.86 -1.84 12.40
N VAL A 196 -8.66 -2.39 11.20
CA VAL A 196 -7.86 -3.61 11.00
C VAL A 196 -6.39 -3.34 11.32
N PHE A 197 -5.78 -2.30 10.76
CA PHE A 197 -4.36 -2.03 10.99
C PHE A 197 -4.07 -1.32 12.31
N GLY A 198 -5.08 -0.76 12.98
CA GLY A 198 -4.91 -0.05 14.24
C GLY A 198 -4.12 1.26 14.08
N VAL A 199 -4.19 1.88 12.90
CA VAL A 199 -3.49 3.13 12.55
C VAL A 199 -4.42 4.08 11.80
N THR A 200 -4.05 5.35 11.71
CA THR A 200 -4.81 6.29 10.88
C THR A 200 -4.67 5.93 9.41
N VAL A 201 -5.77 5.91 8.67
CA VAL A 201 -5.80 5.70 7.23
C VAL A 201 -6.21 6.99 6.53
N GLN A 202 -5.48 7.35 5.49
CA GLN A 202 -5.79 8.45 4.60
C GLN A 202 -6.10 7.89 3.22
N GLY A 203 -7.17 8.38 2.59
CA GLY A 203 -7.57 7.95 1.26
C GLY A 203 -8.34 9.05 0.56
N PHE A 204 -8.38 8.99 -0.76
CA PHE A 204 -9.13 9.94 -1.59
C PHE A 204 -10.55 9.42 -1.76
N THR A 205 -11.52 10.29 -1.47
CA THR A 205 -12.96 10.04 -1.70
C THR A 205 -13.47 10.62 -3.01
N THR A 206 -12.53 11.07 -3.85
CA THR A 206 -12.70 11.49 -5.23
C THR A 206 -11.66 10.76 -6.08
N GLU A 207 -11.92 10.67 -7.38
CA GLU A 207 -11.00 10.00 -8.29
C GLU A 207 -9.67 10.76 -8.41
N LEU A 208 -8.55 10.03 -8.30
CA LEU A 208 -7.23 10.55 -8.64
C LEU A 208 -7.02 10.49 -10.16
N HIS A 209 -6.75 11.65 -10.75
CA HIS A 209 -6.48 11.77 -12.19
C HIS A 209 -4.97 11.85 -12.43
N TYR A 210 -4.49 11.07 -13.39
CA TYR A 210 -3.09 11.08 -13.81
C TYR A 210 -3.00 11.80 -15.15
N THR A 211 -2.22 12.87 -15.22
CA THR A 211 -2.17 13.75 -16.38
C THR A 211 -0.76 13.90 -16.93
N TYR A 212 -0.67 13.95 -18.27
CA TYR A 212 0.55 14.27 -19.02
C TYR A 212 0.46 15.70 -19.57
N SER A 213 1.60 16.34 -19.80
CA SER A 213 1.62 17.66 -20.43
C SER A 213 1.16 17.55 -21.90
N GLY A 214 0.24 18.44 -22.31
CA GLY A 214 -0.26 18.45 -23.70
C GLY A 214 0.84 18.66 -24.74
N GLU A 215 1.92 19.37 -24.38
CA GLU A 215 3.09 19.55 -25.24
C GLU A 215 3.81 18.21 -25.50
N ALA A 216 4.00 17.37 -24.49
CA ALA A 216 4.65 16.07 -24.67
C ALA A 216 3.82 15.17 -25.60
N LEU A 217 2.51 15.13 -25.37
CA LEU A 217 1.58 14.34 -26.19
C LEU A 217 1.55 14.82 -27.64
N SER A 218 1.56 16.14 -27.87
CA SER A 218 1.57 16.72 -29.23
C SER A 218 2.83 16.38 -30.04
N ASN A 219 3.92 16.03 -29.36
CA ASN A 219 5.19 15.61 -29.98
C ASN A 219 5.29 14.09 -30.17
N GLY A 220 4.20 13.34 -29.95
CA GLY A 220 4.18 11.89 -30.08
C GLY A 220 4.98 11.17 -29.00
N LYS A 221 5.08 11.75 -27.79
CA LYS A 221 5.91 11.20 -26.70
C LYS A 221 5.19 11.16 -25.35
N ILE A 222 5.54 10.14 -24.57
CA ILE A 222 5.08 9.95 -23.19
C ILE A 222 6.23 10.24 -22.23
N ASP A 223 6.34 11.50 -21.83
CA ASP A 223 7.30 11.91 -20.81
C ASP A 223 6.76 11.72 -19.39
N ARG A 224 6.99 10.52 -18.85
CA ARG A 224 6.65 10.16 -17.46
C ARG A 224 7.33 11.01 -16.40
N LYS A 225 8.37 11.79 -16.74
CA LYS A 225 8.95 12.77 -15.78
C LYS A 225 8.03 13.96 -15.55
N GLN A 226 7.07 14.18 -16.45
CA GLN A 226 6.08 15.24 -16.36
C GLN A 226 4.71 14.73 -15.92
N LEU A 227 4.59 13.44 -15.60
CA LEU A 227 3.37 12.86 -15.06
C LEU A 227 3.01 13.55 -13.74
N LYS A 228 1.79 14.09 -13.69
CA LYS A 228 1.19 14.73 -12.52
C LYS A 228 0.02 13.91 -12.01
N ILE A 229 -0.28 14.08 -10.73
CA ILE A 229 -1.50 13.58 -10.10
C ILE A 229 -2.35 14.81 -9.73
N ASP A 230 -3.49 14.93 -10.39
CA ASP A 230 -4.53 15.91 -10.10
C ASP A 230 -5.68 15.24 -9.32
N GLY A 231 -6.61 16.03 -8.79
CA GLY A 231 -7.72 15.50 -7.97
C GLY A 231 -7.36 15.26 -6.50
N GLN A 232 -6.34 15.94 -5.98
CA GLN A 232 -5.93 15.82 -4.57
C GLN A 232 -6.89 16.52 -3.57
N THR A 233 -8.09 16.90 -4.01
CA THR A 233 -9.13 17.44 -3.12
C THR A 233 -9.84 16.27 -2.43
N ASP A 234 -10.35 16.46 -1.22
CA ASP A 234 -11.20 15.47 -0.52
C ASP A 234 -10.49 14.20 -0.01
N ILE A 235 -9.27 14.37 0.53
CA ILE A 235 -8.63 13.36 1.37
C ILE A 235 -9.42 13.22 2.68
N LYS A 236 -9.85 12.00 2.98
CA LYS A 236 -10.34 11.63 4.30
C LYS A 236 -9.19 11.08 5.13
N SER A 237 -9.23 11.38 6.42
CA SER A 237 -8.27 10.87 7.40
C SER A 237 -9.06 10.27 8.55
N LEU A 238 -9.09 8.94 8.60
CA LEU A 238 -9.89 8.16 9.54
C LEU A 238 -8.95 7.47 10.53
N SER A 239 -9.19 7.68 11.82
CA SER A 239 -8.47 6.98 12.88
C SER A 239 -9.20 5.71 13.28
N PRO A 240 -8.52 4.72 13.89
CA PRO A 240 -9.17 3.51 14.34
C PRO A 240 -10.30 3.84 15.32
N SER A 241 -11.45 3.20 15.12
CA SER A 241 -12.55 3.19 16.06
C SER A 241 -12.03 2.67 17.38
N VAL A 242 -11.94 3.54 18.38
CA VAL A 242 -11.68 3.10 19.76
C VAL A 242 -12.87 2.25 20.15
N THR A 243 -12.73 0.93 20.07
CA THR A 243 -13.66 0.04 20.74
C THR A 243 -13.55 0.36 22.22
N LYS A 244 -14.50 1.16 22.72
CA LYS A 244 -14.73 1.27 24.16
C LYS A 244 -14.84 -0.16 24.64
N LYS A 245 -13.85 -0.58 25.45
CA LYS A 245 -13.89 -1.85 26.16
C LYS A 245 -15.31 -1.98 26.74
N PRO A 246 -16.06 -3.05 26.45
CA PRO A 246 -17.40 -3.20 26.99
C PRO A 246 -17.29 -3.01 28.50
N SER A 247 -18.09 -2.09 29.03
CA SER A 247 -18.18 -1.83 30.45
C SER A 247 -18.35 -3.17 31.14
N ALA A 248 -17.53 -3.45 32.17
CA ALA A 248 -17.68 -4.68 32.94
C ALA A 248 -19.16 -4.83 33.35
N PRO A 249 -19.72 -6.06 33.34
CA PRO A 249 -21.08 -6.28 33.79
C PRO A 249 -21.22 -5.65 35.18
N VAL A 250 -22.22 -4.79 35.34
CA VAL A 250 -22.57 -4.27 36.66
C VAL A 250 -22.96 -5.49 37.49
N GLU A 251 -22.13 -5.84 38.47
CA GLU A 251 -22.45 -6.87 39.45
C GLU A 251 -23.78 -6.48 40.09
N SER A 252 -24.85 -7.20 39.71
CA SER A 252 -26.13 -7.09 40.37
C SER A 252 -25.95 -7.58 41.80
N THR A 253 -26.03 -6.65 42.74
CA THR A 253 -26.03 -6.98 44.17
C THR A 253 -27.26 -7.85 44.46
N PRO A 254 -27.10 -9.05 45.05
CA PRO A 254 -28.24 -9.89 45.38
C PRO A 254 -29.08 -9.26 46.51
N PRO A 255 -30.39 -9.59 46.57
CA PRO A 255 -31.35 -9.04 47.53
C PRO A 255 -31.08 -9.44 48.98
#